data_AF-A0A2E4DS54-F1
#
_entry.id   AF-A0A2E4DS54-F1
#
_cell.length_a   1.000
_cell.length_b   1.000
_cell.length_c   1.000
_cell.angle_alpha   90.00
_cell.angle_beta   90.00
_cell.angle_gamma   90.00
#
_symmetry.space_group_name_H-M   'P 1'
#
loop_
_entity.id
_entity.type
_entity.pdbx_description
1 polymer ?
#
loop_
_entity_poly.entity_id
_entity_poly.type
_entity_poly.pdbx_seq_one_letter_code
_entity_poly.pdbx_strand_id
1 'polypeptide(L)'
;MMEKEMTSVQLSALRRIPAIEKLLASQSFLIIQNEFSRNLITEVLRSVILDIRRQIVCTPEVEDIPDESMIAEMVQARLRSIMTQNLQPIVNVTGTITHTNLGRSILSDEARESLVEAAKNYVSLEFDLISGKRGHRDRITEPLLQQLTGCQASTVVNNNAAAVFLVLNTFARDREVVVSRGELIEIGGSFRIPDVMESSGTILKEVGTTNRTHLEDYEKAINENTALLFKVHPSNYQIVGFTEMPAIHEIVELGRQYDIPTVEDLGSGSLIDLTEYSLPNEPVVRDRIDAGVDLVLFSGDKLLGGPQAGIIVGKDEMIKRIRKNPVMRALRVGKLTIAALEATLRLYLNDLSLDKKLPMLHWYTRPLDELQQVGNQLLRRLEEIFKEEIQVSIEKSLAQIGSGSLPVANLPSLAIILKSERLSADSIAERFRNQPRSVIGRVKDDCFWIDLRTVNDREIQWICEAARSINKKGDTENS
;
A
#
# COMPACT_ATOMS: atom_id res chain seq x y z
N MET A 1 -42.86 -4.43 -15.12
CA MET A 1 -42.18 -4.10 -16.39
C MET A 1 -42.89 -4.88 -17.48
N MET A 2 -43.44 -4.18 -18.48
CA MET A 2 -44.16 -4.78 -19.60
C MET A 2 -43.31 -5.86 -20.27
N GLU A 3 -43.86 -7.08 -20.42
CA GLU A 3 -43.35 -8.08 -21.35
C GLU A 3 -43.41 -7.47 -22.75
N LYS A 4 -42.27 -6.99 -23.26
CA LYS A 4 -42.17 -6.60 -24.67
C LYS A 4 -42.40 -7.87 -25.48
N GLU A 5 -43.46 -7.90 -26.29
CA GLU A 5 -43.67 -8.98 -27.25
C GLU A 5 -42.43 -9.08 -28.14
N MET A 6 -41.77 -10.24 -28.11
CA MET A 6 -40.57 -10.49 -28.88
C MET A 6 -40.89 -10.52 -30.37
N THR A 7 -40.04 -9.92 -31.20
CA THR A 7 -40.23 -9.95 -32.65
C THR A 7 -40.01 -11.36 -33.20
N SER A 8 -40.61 -11.67 -34.36
CA SER A 8 -40.39 -12.95 -35.05
C SER A 8 -38.90 -13.20 -35.37
N VAL A 9 -38.15 -12.13 -35.62
CA VAL A 9 -36.70 -12.13 -35.84
C VAL A 9 -35.96 -12.57 -34.57
N GLN A 10 -36.32 -12.02 -33.40
CA GLN A 10 -35.71 -12.38 -32.12
C GLN A 10 -36.00 -13.83 -31.71
N LEU A 11 -37.24 -14.31 -31.93
CA LEU A 11 -37.60 -15.70 -31.67
C LEU A 11 -36.86 -16.68 -32.58
N SER A 12 -36.68 -16.33 -33.86
CA SER A 12 -35.88 -17.09 -34.81
C SER A 12 -34.40 -17.14 -34.38
N ALA A 13 -33.86 -16.00 -33.93
CA ALA A 13 -32.49 -15.92 -33.46
C ALA A 13 -32.24 -16.78 -32.20
N LEU A 14 -33.12 -16.72 -31.20
CA LEU A 14 -32.98 -17.54 -29.99
C LEU A 14 -32.97 -19.05 -30.28
N ARG A 15 -33.72 -19.51 -31.30
CA ARG A 15 -33.77 -20.93 -31.71
C ARG A 15 -32.48 -21.39 -32.40
N ARG A 16 -31.69 -20.48 -32.96
CA ARG A 16 -30.41 -20.77 -33.63
C ARG A 16 -29.25 -21.00 -32.64
N ILE A 17 -29.41 -20.63 -31.36
CA ILE A 17 -28.38 -20.86 -30.34
C ILE A 17 -28.19 -22.38 -30.13
N PRO A 18 -26.98 -22.94 -30.32
CA PRO A 18 -26.74 -24.36 -30.13
C PRO A 18 -26.97 -24.82 -28.68
N ALA A 19 -27.36 -26.08 -28.51
CA ALA A 19 -27.46 -26.70 -27.19
C ALA A 19 -26.08 -26.76 -26.53
N ILE A 20 -26.03 -26.56 -25.21
CA ILE A 20 -24.78 -26.57 -24.44
C ILE A 20 -24.02 -27.87 -24.62
N GLU A 21 -24.69 -29.03 -24.61
CA GLU A 21 -24.03 -30.32 -24.81
C GLU A 21 -23.42 -30.47 -26.20
N LYS A 22 -24.05 -29.89 -27.23
CA LYS A 22 -23.52 -29.86 -28.60
C LYS A 22 -22.25 -29.02 -28.66
N LEU A 23 -22.26 -27.84 -28.03
CA LEU A 23 -21.09 -26.96 -27.96
C LEU A 23 -19.95 -27.64 -27.19
N LEU A 24 -20.23 -28.29 -26.05
CA LEU A 24 -19.21 -29.00 -25.28
C LEU A 24 -18.60 -30.19 -26.03
N ALA A 25 -19.31 -30.79 -26.99
CA ALA A 25 -18.80 -31.88 -27.82
C ALA A 25 -18.05 -31.40 -29.08
N SER A 26 -18.00 -30.09 -29.33
CA SER A 26 -17.36 -29.53 -30.52
C SER A 26 -15.83 -29.54 -30.47
N GLN A 27 -15.20 -29.47 -31.64
CA GLN A 27 -13.76 -29.38 -31.77
C GLN A 27 -13.19 -28.14 -31.06
N SER A 28 -13.87 -26.99 -31.13
CA SER A 28 -13.43 -25.74 -30.49
C SER A 28 -13.42 -25.85 -28.96
N PHE A 29 -14.37 -26.57 -28.37
CA PHE A 29 -14.42 -26.80 -26.93
C PHE A 29 -13.52 -27.95 -26.45
N LEU A 30 -13.18 -28.92 -27.31
CA LEU A 30 -12.19 -29.95 -26.97
C LEU A 30 -10.81 -29.33 -26.68
N ILE A 31 -10.44 -28.26 -27.37
CA ILE A 31 -9.19 -27.51 -27.08
C ILE A 31 -9.24 -26.90 -25.68
N ILE A 32 -10.37 -26.26 -25.33
CA ILE A 32 -10.57 -25.61 -24.02
C ILE A 32 -10.55 -26.66 -22.90
N GLN A 33 -11.04 -27.87 -23.16
CA GLN A 33 -11.05 -28.98 -22.19
C GLN A 33 -9.66 -29.53 -21.84
N ASN A 34 -8.63 -29.24 -22.64
CA ASN A 34 -7.25 -29.58 -22.29
C ASN A 34 -6.66 -28.65 -21.22
N GLU A 35 -7.22 -27.44 -21.07
CA GLU A 35 -6.71 -26.41 -20.16
C GLU A 35 -7.60 -26.22 -18.92
N PHE A 36 -8.91 -26.42 -19.05
CA PHE A 36 -9.88 -26.12 -17.99
C PHE A 36 -10.79 -27.31 -17.67
N SER A 37 -11.20 -27.40 -16.40
CA SER A 37 -12.14 -28.45 -15.98
C SER A 37 -13.50 -28.30 -16.66
N ARG A 38 -14.12 -29.42 -17.02
CA ARG A 38 -15.44 -29.45 -17.67
C ARG A 38 -16.52 -28.67 -16.90
N ASN A 39 -16.49 -28.73 -15.55
CA ASN A 39 -17.45 -28.01 -14.72
C ASN A 39 -17.34 -26.50 -14.90
N LEU A 40 -16.11 -25.96 -14.86
CA LEU A 40 -15.86 -24.54 -15.04
C LEU A 40 -16.23 -24.08 -16.46
N ILE A 41 -15.86 -24.87 -17.48
CA ILE A 41 -16.25 -24.59 -18.87
C ILE A 41 -17.76 -24.53 -19.02
N THR A 42 -18.49 -25.48 -18.41
CA THR A 42 -19.96 -25.55 -18.49
C THR A 42 -20.61 -24.35 -17.82
N GLU A 43 -20.11 -23.93 -16.65
CA GLU A 43 -20.59 -22.75 -15.94
C GLU A 43 -20.38 -21.47 -16.76
N VAL A 44 -19.17 -21.27 -17.29
CA VAL A 44 -18.84 -20.10 -18.12
C VAL A 44 -19.64 -20.11 -19.41
N LEU A 45 -19.78 -21.26 -20.07
CA LEU A 45 -20.59 -21.40 -21.27
C LEU A 45 -22.06 -21.05 -21.01
N ARG A 46 -22.65 -21.50 -19.89
CA ARG A 46 -24.01 -21.10 -19.50
C ARG A 46 -24.14 -19.58 -19.34
N SER A 47 -23.15 -18.94 -18.73
CA SER A 47 -23.11 -17.49 -18.55
C SER A 47 -22.99 -16.75 -19.89
N VAL A 48 -22.09 -17.19 -20.79
CA VAL A 48 -21.94 -16.62 -22.14
C VAL A 48 -23.23 -16.76 -22.96
N ILE A 49 -23.86 -17.94 -22.93
CA ILE A 49 -25.13 -18.17 -23.61
C ILE A 49 -26.26 -17.30 -23.03
N LEU A 50 -26.27 -17.05 -21.71
CA LEU A 50 -27.22 -16.15 -21.09
C LEU A 50 -27.03 -14.70 -21.58
N ASP A 51 -25.78 -14.24 -21.71
CA ASP A 51 -25.47 -12.91 -22.22
C ASP A 51 -25.88 -12.75 -23.69
N ILE A 52 -25.61 -13.76 -24.53
CA ILE A 52 -26.07 -13.79 -25.93
C ILE A 52 -27.60 -13.72 -25.99
N ARG A 53 -28.31 -14.49 -25.14
CA ARG A 53 -29.78 -14.44 -25.06
C ARG A 53 -30.28 -13.05 -24.67
N ARG A 54 -29.65 -12.39 -23.69
CA ARG A 54 -30.02 -11.03 -23.27
C ARG A 54 -29.80 -10.01 -24.39
N GLN A 55 -28.66 -10.09 -25.08
CA GLN A 55 -28.36 -9.21 -26.22
C GLN A 55 -29.39 -9.36 -27.35
N ILE A 56 -29.82 -10.58 -27.67
CA ILE A 56 -30.84 -10.85 -28.68
C ILE A 56 -32.18 -10.20 -28.30
N VAL A 57 -32.59 -10.30 -27.04
CA VAL A 57 -33.86 -9.70 -26.56
C VAL A 57 -33.82 -8.17 -26.60
N CYS A 58 -32.65 -7.56 -26.33
CA CYS A 58 -32.47 -6.11 -26.31
C CYS A 58 -32.25 -5.48 -27.69
N THR A 59 -31.98 -6.28 -28.72
CA THR A 59 -31.65 -5.79 -30.08
C THR A 59 -32.83 -6.06 -31.04
N PRO A 60 -33.45 -5.04 -31.66
CA PRO A 60 -34.62 -5.21 -32.53
C PRO A 60 -34.33 -6.00 -33.82
N GLU A 61 -33.14 -5.83 -34.38
CA GLU A 61 -32.67 -6.44 -35.64
C GLU A 61 -31.40 -7.26 -35.35
N VAL A 62 -31.56 -8.54 -35.01
CA VAL A 62 -30.44 -9.46 -34.81
C VAL A 62 -30.17 -10.20 -36.11
N GLU A 63 -29.23 -9.70 -36.90
CA GLU A 63 -28.85 -10.34 -38.17
C GLU A 63 -27.84 -11.47 -37.95
N ASP A 64 -26.85 -11.26 -37.08
CA ASP A 64 -25.75 -12.18 -36.85
C ASP A 64 -25.72 -12.76 -35.43
N ILE A 65 -25.51 -14.06 -35.31
CA ILE A 65 -25.44 -14.78 -34.03
C ILE A 65 -24.05 -15.38 -33.96
N PRO A 66 -23.34 -15.23 -32.82
CA PRO A 66 -22.02 -15.84 -32.65
C PRO A 66 -22.07 -17.32 -33.01
N ASP A 67 -21.22 -17.72 -33.95
CA ASP A 67 -21.07 -19.12 -34.31
C ASP A 67 -20.38 -19.90 -33.18
N GLU A 68 -20.23 -21.22 -33.35
CA GLU A 68 -19.60 -22.08 -32.36
C GLU A 68 -18.15 -21.66 -32.03
N SER A 69 -17.41 -21.16 -33.01
CA SER A 69 -16.04 -20.68 -32.81
C SER A 69 -16.02 -19.40 -31.99
N MET A 70 -16.88 -18.43 -32.32
CA MET A 70 -17.03 -17.19 -31.57
C MET A 70 -17.48 -17.44 -30.14
N ILE A 71 -18.43 -18.36 -29.92
CA ILE A 71 -18.85 -18.75 -28.56
C ILE A 71 -17.68 -19.39 -27.80
N ALA A 72 -16.88 -20.25 -28.45
CA ALA A 72 -15.70 -20.84 -27.84
C ALA A 72 -14.66 -19.77 -27.46
N GLU A 73 -14.41 -18.78 -28.33
CA GLU A 73 -13.52 -17.65 -28.05
C GLU A 73 -14.01 -16.79 -26.88
N MET A 74 -15.32 -16.47 -26.83
CA MET A 74 -15.93 -15.74 -25.72
C MET A 74 -15.78 -16.50 -24.40
N VAL A 75 -16.02 -17.82 -24.43
CA VAL A 75 -15.83 -18.69 -23.25
C VAL A 75 -14.36 -18.74 -22.86
N GLN A 76 -13.44 -18.92 -23.80
CA GLN A 76 -12.00 -18.95 -23.52
C GLN A 76 -11.50 -17.61 -22.95
N ALA A 77 -11.96 -16.48 -23.47
CA ALA A 77 -11.62 -15.15 -22.96
C ALA A 77 -12.12 -14.97 -21.52
N ARG A 78 -13.37 -15.39 -21.22
CA ARG A 78 -13.93 -15.32 -19.87
C ARG A 78 -13.22 -16.28 -18.91
N LEU A 79 -12.86 -17.49 -19.34
CA LEU A 79 -12.06 -18.45 -18.56
C LEU A 79 -10.69 -17.86 -18.23
N ARG A 80 -9.98 -17.31 -19.23
CA ARG A 80 -8.69 -16.63 -19.01
C ARG A 80 -8.82 -15.47 -18.04
N SER A 81 -9.89 -14.67 -18.15
CA SER A 81 -10.16 -13.58 -17.21
C SER A 81 -10.38 -14.08 -15.78
N ILE A 82 -11.13 -15.17 -15.58
CA ILE A 82 -11.35 -15.77 -14.24
C ILE A 82 -10.04 -16.30 -13.65
N MET A 83 -9.18 -16.87 -14.49
CA MET A 83 -7.92 -17.48 -14.05
C MET A 83 -6.78 -16.46 -13.91
N THR A 84 -6.97 -15.23 -14.39
CA THR A 84 -6.04 -14.13 -14.19
C THR A 84 -6.18 -13.64 -12.75
N GLN A 85 -5.06 -13.54 -12.02
CA GLN A 85 -5.09 -13.05 -10.64
C GLN A 85 -5.59 -11.60 -10.59
N ASN A 86 -6.41 -11.25 -9.61
CA ASN A 86 -6.82 -9.85 -9.45
C ASN A 86 -5.67 -8.97 -8.91
N LEU A 87 -4.82 -9.54 -8.05
CA LEU A 87 -3.62 -8.87 -7.55
C LEU A 87 -2.48 -9.09 -8.54
N GLN A 88 -2.19 -8.06 -9.33
CA GLN A 88 -1.15 -8.08 -10.37
C GLN A 88 0.05 -7.22 -9.97
N PRO A 89 1.27 -7.60 -10.36
CA PRO A 89 2.43 -6.75 -10.18
C PRO A 89 2.34 -5.52 -11.09
N ILE A 90 2.64 -4.36 -10.54
CA ILE A 90 2.52 -3.06 -11.22
C ILE A 90 3.92 -2.45 -11.40
N VAL A 91 4.11 -1.71 -12.49
CA VAL A 91 5.29 -0.83 -12.67
C VAL A 91 4.92 0.57 -12.18
N ASN A 92 5.49 0.97 -11.06
CA ASN A 92 5.28 2.30 -10.49
C ASN A 92 6.27 3.31 -11.08
N VAL A 93 5.75 4.30 -11.81
CA VAL A 93 6.51 5.44 -12.36
C VAL A 93 5.80 6.76 -12.06
N THR A 94 5.01 6.78 -10.97
CA THR A 94 4.24 7.96 -10.53
C THR A 94 5.14 9.05 -9.93
N GLY A 95 6.33 8.68 -9.48
CA GLY A 95 7.20 9.52 -8.66
C GLY A 95 6.90 9.44 -7.17
N THR A 96 5.86 8.72 -6.73
CA THR A 96 5.62 8.42 -5.31
C THR A 96 6.19 7.04 -4.98
N ILE A 97 7.20 6.96 -4.13
CA ILE A 97 7.97 5.73 -3.91
C ILE A 97 7.20 4.73 -3.05
N THR A 98 6.88 5.09 -1.80
CA THR A 98 6.02 4.26 -0.95
C THR A 98 4.57 4.63 -1.22
N HIS A 99 3.97 4.06 -2.25
CA HIS A 99 2.65 4.48 -2.72
C HIS A 99 1.53 3.68 -2.01
N THR A 100 0.64 4.35 -1.27
CA THR A 100 -0.44 3.68 -0.49
C THR A 100 -1.30 2.75 -1.35
N ASN A 101 -1.76 3.23 -2.51
CA ASN A 101 -2.59 2.41 -3.42
C ASN A 101 -1.85 1.27 -4.12
N LEU A 102 -0.51 1.29 -4.16
CA LEU A 102 0.31 0.29 -4.86
C LEU A 102 1.03 -0.65 -3.88
N GLY A 103 0.62 -0.67 -2.61
CA GLY A 103 1.13 -1.62 -1.61
C GLY A 103 2.31 -1.11 -0.76
N ARG A 104 2.57 0.20 -0.74
CA ARG A 104 3.61 0.85 0.09
C ARG A 104 5.02 0.31 -0.15
N SER A 105 5.60 -0.41 0.82
CA SER A 105 7.00 -0.82 0.83
C SER A 105 7.24 -2.13 0.09
N ILE A 106 8.22 -2.11 -0.80
CA ILE A 106 8.78 -3.33 -1.40
C ILE A 106 9.74 -3.95 -0.39
N LEU A 107 9.53 -5.22 -0.05
CA LEU A 107 10.40 -5.98 0.86
C LEU A 107 11.79 -6.18 0.25
N SER A 108 12.84 -6.16 1.08
CA SER A 108 14.21 -6.51 0.66
C SER A 108 14.31 -7.99 0.25
N ASP A 109 15.41 -8.38 -0.40
CA ASP A 109 15.68 -9.78 -0.72
C ASP A 109 15.70 -10.66 0.53
N GLU A 110 16.37 -10.23 1.59
CA GLU A 110 16.46 -10.97 2.86
C GLU A 110 15.08 -11.17 3.51
N ALA A 111 14.22 -10.15 3.43
CA ALA A 111 12.85 -10.23 3.94
C ALA A 111 11.97 -11.15 3.08
N ARG A 112 12.13 -11.13 1.74
CA ARG A 112 11.44 -12.04 0.82
C ARG A 112 11.87 -13.49 1.04
N GLU A 113 13.17 -13.74 1.16
CA GLU A 113 13.71 -15.07 1.44
C GLU A 113 13.19 -15.61 2.77
N SER A 114 13.23 -14.80 3.82
CA SER A 114 12.69 -15.18 5.14
C SER A 114 11.19 -15.47 5.10
N LEU A 115 10.42 -14.69 4.32
CA LEU A 115 9.00 -14.94 4.11
C LEU A 115 8.75 -16.27 3.40
N VAL A 116 9.45 -16.51 2.28
CA VAL A 116 9.36 -17.75 1.51
C VAL A 116 9.69 -18.94 2.41
N GLU A 117 10.72 -18.82 3.24
CA GLU A 117 11.15 -19.95 4.05
C GLU A 117 10.21 -20.23 5.24
N ALA A 118 9.67 -19.17 5.84
CA ALA A 118 8.60 -19.30 6.81
C ALA A 118 7.30 -19.85 6.17
N ALA A 119 7.04 -19.60 4.90
CA ALA A 119 5.88 -20.15 4.20
C ALA A 119 6.04 -21.65 3.90
N LYS A 120 7.24 -22.09 3.51
CA LYS A 120 7.55 -23.47 3.15
C LYS A 120 7.66 -24.41 4.34
N ASN A 121 8.05 -23.91 5.51
CA ASN A 121 8.38 -24.76 6.66
C ASN A 121 7.52 -24.51 7.91
N TYR A 122 7.60 -25.46 8.85
CA TYR A 122 7.31 -25.20 10.25
C TYR A 122 8.40 -24.30 10.82
N VAL A 123 8.01 -23.37 11.70
CA VAL A 123 8.93 -22.39 12.31
C VAL A 123 8.71 -22.33 13.82
N SER A 124 9.75 -21.96 14.56
CA SER A 124 9.76 -21.83 16.04
C SER A 124 9.05 -20.56 16.54
N LEU A 125 7.87 -20.26 15.98
CA LEU A 125 7.13 -19.01 16.22
C LEU A 125 6.74 -18.82 17.69
N GLU A 126 6.16 -19.84 18.31
CA GLU A 126 5.74 -19.84 19.72
C GLU A 126 6.37 -21.03 20.48
N PHE A 127 7.49 -21.56 19.99
CA PHE A 127 8.13 -22.74 20.56
C PHE A 127 9.60 -22.48 20.86
N ASP A 128 9.95 -22.45 22.13
CA ASP A 128 11.31 -22.23 22.56
C ASP A 128 12.18 -23.47 22.39
N LEU A 129 13.21 -23.33 21.54
CA LEU A 129 14.13 -24.41 21.21
C LEU A 129 15.04 -24.76 22.38
N ILE A 130 15.33 -23.82 23.28
CA ILE A 130 16.18 -24.08 24.45
C ILE A 130 15.40 -24.85 25.51
N SER A 131 14.24 -24.33 25.92
CA SER A 131 13.44 -24.98 26.97
C SER A 131 12.53 -26.11 26.49
N GLY A 132 12.31 -26.24 25.18
CA GLY A 132 11.38 -27.21 24.59
C GLY A 132 9.90 -26.92 24.91
N LYS A 133 9.56 -25.69 25.30
CA LYS A 133 8.22 -25.30 25.78
C LYS A 133 7.62 -24.20 24.93
N ARG A 134 6.32 -23.94 25.13
CA ARG A 134 5.64 -22.80 24.52
C ARG A 134 6.27 -21.49 24.98
N GLY A 135 6.61 -20.63 24.03
CA GLY A 135 7.12 -19.27 24.25
C GLY A 135 6.19 -18.20 23.67
N HIS A 136 6.56 -16.93 23.86
CA HIS A 136 5.88 -15.79 23.25
C HIS A 136 6.53 -15.42 21.91
N ARG A 137 5.74 -15.06 20.90
CA ARG A 137 6.25 -14.73 19.55
C ARG A 137 7.10 -13.47 19.50
N ASP A 138 6.80 -12.49 20.36
CA ASP A 138 7.54 -11.21 20.39
C ASP A 138 9.03 -11.40 20.65
N ARG A 139 9.45 -12.52 21.27
CA ARG A 139 10.88 -12.84 21.49
C ARG A 139 11.73 -12.81 20.21
N ILE A 140 11.09 -12.94 19.04
CA ILE A 140 11.75 -12.94 17.73
C ILE A 140 12.16 -11.51 17.34
N THR A 141 11.28 -10.54 17.55
CA THR A 141 11.51 -9.14 17.13
C THR A 141 11.91 -8.22 18.28
N GLU A 142 11.50 -8.54 19.51
CA GLU A 142 11.68 -7.68 20.68
C GLU A 142 13.15 -7.37 21.00
N PRO A 143 14.08 -8.34 21.01
CA PRO A 143 15.49 -8.02 21.23
C PRO A 143 16.06 -7.04 20.19
N LEU A 144 15.62 -7.17 18.93
CA LEU A 144 16.05 -6.30 17.83
C LEU A 144 15.48 -4.89 18.03
N LEU A 145 14.19 -4.79 18.36
CA LEU A 145 13.53 -3.51 18.62
C LEU A 145 14.11 -2.81 19.87
N GLN A 146 14.41 -3.54 20.93
CA GLN A 146 15.10 -3.00 22.11
C GLN A 146 16.45 -2.40 21.72
N GLN A 147 17.24 -3.15 20.95
CA GLN A 147 18.55 -2.68 20.51
C GLN A 147 18.45 -1.46 19.58
N LEU A 148 17.47 -1.42 18.66
CA LEU A 148 17.29 -0.35 17.68
C LEU A 148 16.65 0.92 18.26
N THR A 149 15.78 0.80 19.26
CA THR A 149 14.99 1.93 19.78
C THR A 149 15.35 2.36 21.20
N GLY A 150 16.08 1.52 21.96
CA GLY A 150 16.34 1.75 23.38
C GLY A 150 15.15 1.46 24.30
N CYS A 151 14.03 0.95 23.77
CA CYS A 151 12.86 0.64 24.58
C CYS A 151 13.12 -0.49 25.60
N GLN A 152 12.31 -0.56 26.66
CA GLN A 152 12.39 -1.64 27.65
C GLN A 152 11.72 -2.92 27.16
N ALA A 153 10.63 -2.82 26.40
CA ALA A 153 9.92 -3.96 25.82
C ALA A 153 9.17 -3.53 24.55
N SER A 154 8.73 -4.50 23.75
CA SER A 154 7.96 -4.22 22.54
C SER A 154 6.97 -5.32 22.18
N THR A 155 5.95 -4.96 21.40
CA THR A 155 5.03 -5.94 20.83
C THR A 155 4.60 -5.53 19.42
N VAL A 156 4.10 -6.50 18.64
CA VAL A 156 3.74 -6.30 17.24
C VAL A 156 2.32 -6.80 16.98
N VAL A 157 1.52 -5.93 16.36
CA VAL A 157 0.12 -6.15 15.96
C VAL A 157 -0.07 -5.91 14.46
N ASN A 158 -1.27 -6.18 13.95
CA ASN A 158 -1.58 -6.26 12.53
C ASN A 158 -1.17 -5.03 11.70
N ASN A 159 -1.39 -3.83 12.23
CA ASN A 159 -1.02 -2.54 11.62
C ASN A 159 -1.02 -1.45 12.70
N ASN A 160 -0.56 -0.23 12.37
CA ASN A 160 -0.51 0.85 13.35
C ASN A 160 -1.90 1.28 13.86
N ALA A 161 -2.94 1.19 13.02
CA ALA A 161 -4.31 1.45 13.46
C ALA A 161 -4.74 0.51 14.60
N ALA A 162 -4.38 -0.77 14.48
CA ALA A 162 -4.57 -1.77 15.53
C ALA A 162 -3.73 -1.47 16.78
N ALA A 163 -2.53 -0.89 16.61
CA ALA A 163 -1.69 -0.48 17.73
C ALA A 163 -2.33 0.66 18.54
N VAL A 164 -2.77 1.72 17.85
CA VAL A 164 -3.50 2.86 18.45
C VAL A 164 -4.74 2.35 19.18
N PHE A 165 -5.59 1.58 18.50
CA PHE A 165 -6.78 0.99 19.12
C PHE A 165 -6.46 0.18 20.38
N LEU A 166 -5.47 -0.72 20.31
CA LEU A 166 -5.14 -1.61 21.40
C LEU A 166 -4.59 -0.85 22.61
N VAL A 167 -3.77 0.18 22.39
CA VAL A 167 -3.23 1.03 23.46
C VAL A 167 -4.35 1.81 24.15
N LEU A 168 -5.19 2.50 23.38
CA LEU A 168 -6.31 3.26 23.93
C LEU A 168 -7.27 2.35 24.71
N ASN A 169 -7.63 1.20 24.14
CA ASN A 169 -8.48 0.21 24.79
C ASN A 169 -7.87 -0.36 26.08
N THR A 170 -6.55 -0.51 26.14
CA THR A 170 -5.86 -1.08 27.31
C THR A 170 -5.73 -0.11 28.47
N PHE A 171 -5.52 1.19 28.18
CA PHE A 171 -5.14 2.17 29.19
C PHE A 171 -6.21 3.23 29.46
N ALA A 172 -7.12 3.48 28.50
CA ALA A 172 -8.06 4.59 28.56
C ALA A 172 -9.50 4.22 28.19
N ARG A 173 -9.88 2.95 28.34
CA ARG A 173 -11.29 2.56 28.22
C ARG A 173 -12.10 3.23 29.34
N ASP A 174 -13.22 3.84 28.95
CA ASP A 174 -14.14 4.61 29.80
C ASP A 174 -13.47 5.80 30.52
N ARG A 175 -12.31 6.26 30.03
CA ARG A 175 -11.51 7.35 30.60
C ARG A 175 -11.09 8.37 29.53
N GLU A 176 -10.63 9.54 29.97
CA GLU A 176 -10.29 10.63 29.08
C GLU A 176 -8.87 10.51 28.52
N VAL A 177 -8.72 10.80 27.22
CA VAL A 177 -7.43 10.95 26.55
C VAL A 177 -7.30 12.35 26.00
N VAL A 178 -6.29 13.07 26.47
CA VAL A 178 -6.01 14.45 26.08
C VAL A 178 -5.16 14.46 24.82
N VAL A 179 -5.64 15.12 23.76
CA VAL A 179 -4.95 15.21 22.47
C VAL A 179 -5.21 16.56 21.82
N SER A 180 -4.23 17.11 21.10
CA SER A 180 -4.41 18.34 20.34
C SER A 180 -5.48 18.19 19.26
N ARG A 181 -6.33 19.20 19.08
CA ARG A 181 -7.31 19.25 17.98
C ARG A 181 -6.64 19.20 16.61
N GLY A 182 -5.44 19.76 16.47
CA GLY A 182 -4.63 19.68 15.25
C GLY A 182 -4.16 18.26 14.94
N GLU A 183 -4.15 17.36 15.92
CA GLU A 183 -3.63 15.99 15.78
C GLU A 183 -4.74 14.95 15.50
N LEU A 184 -6.00 15.39 15.35
CA LEU A 184 -7.15 14.54 14.98
C LEU A 184 -7.20 14.29 13.46
N ILE A 185 -6.28 13.47 12.99
CA ILE A 185 -6.00 13.29 11.56
C ILE A 185 -6.84 12.19 10.90
N GLU A 186 -6.95 12.29 9.57
CA GLU A 186 -7.48 11.24 8.70
C GLU A 186 -6.39 10.72 7.78
N ILE A 187 -6.18 9.40 7.75
CA ILE A 187 -5.18 8.73 6.91
C ILE A 187 -5.86 7.71 6.00
N GLY A 188 -5.55 7.75 4.70
CA GLY A 188 -5.95 6.70 3.75
C GLY A 188 -7.46 6.58 3.51
N GLY A 189 -8.24 7.63 3.82
CA GLY A 189 -9.67 7.76 3.51
C GLY A 189 -10.65 7.01 4.41
N SER A 190 -10.17 6.20 5.36
CA SER A 190 -11.04 5.44 6.28
C SER A 190 -10.52 5.32 7.71
N PHE A 191 -9.26 5.68 7.97
CA PHE A 191 -8.72 5.73 9.32
C PHE A 191 -8.78 7.16 9.84
N ARG A 192 -9.58 7.38 10.88
CA ARG A 192 -9.70 8.66 11.59
C ARG A 192 -9.37 8.42 13.05
N ILE A 193 -8.47 9.22 13.62
CA ILE A 193 -8.13 9.12 15.04
C ILE A 193 -9.38 9.21 15.94
N PRO A 194 -10.33 10.15 15.73
CA PRO A 194 -11.56 10.20 16.51
C PRO A 194 -12.38 8.91 16.48
N ASP A 195 -12.62 8.35 15.30
CA ASP A 195 -13.44 7.13 15.13
C ASP A 195 -12.80 5.92 15.82
N VAL A 196 -11.46 5.85 15.80
CA VAL A 196 -10.71 4.78 16.48
C VAL A 196 -10.72 4.97 18.00
N MET A 197 -10.61 6.21 18.49
CA MET A 197 -10.72 6.53 19.91
C MET A 197 -12.11 6.15 20.43
N GLU A 198 -13.18 6.56 19.74
CA GLU A 198 -14.55 6.20 20.08
C GLU A 198 -14.73 4.66 20.10
N SER A 199 -14.29 3.97 19.04
CA SER A 199 -14.39 2.52 18.93
C SER A 199 -13.60 1.78 20.02
N SER A 200 -12.50 2.36 20.51
CA SER A 200 -11.69 1.77 21.59
C SER A 200 -12.36 1.86 22.97
N GLY A 201 -13.46 2.63 23.07
CA GLY A 201 -14.18 2.92 24.31
C GLY A 201 -13.58 4.08 25.08
N THR A 202 -12.76 4.93 24.44
CA THR A 202 -12.09 6.06 25.07
C THR A 202 -12.92 7.34 24.92
N ILE A 203 -12.86 8.21 25.94
CA ILE A 203 -13.46 9.54 25.89
C ILE A 203 -12.42 10.50 25.32
N LEU A 204 -12.65 10.99 24.10
CA LEU A 204 -11.79 11.98 23.46
C LEU A 204 -11.88 13.33 24.19
N LYS A 205 -10.75 13.83 24.68
CA LYS A 205 -10.60 15.17 25.25
C LYS A 205 -9.69 16.02 24.38
N GLU A 206 -10.29 16.67 23.38
CA GLU A 206 -9.55 17.55 22.46
C GLU A 206 -9.19 18.90 23.12
N VAL A 207 -7.98 19.39 22.86
CA VAL A 207 -7.44 20.65 23.40
C VAL A 207 -6.83 21.54 22.31
N GLY A 208 -6.64 22.82 22.62
CA GLY A 208 -6.08 23.80 21.69
C GLY A 208 -6.96 24.03 20.45
N THR A 209 -6.33 24.52 19.38
CA THR A 209 -6.96 24.74 18.07
C THR A 209 -6.24 23.95 16.98
N THR A 210 -6.78 23.98 15.76
CA THR A 210 -6.22 23.24 14.60
C THR A 210 -4.76 23.61 14.34
N ASN A 211 -4.42 24.89 14.36
CA ASN A 211 -3.08 25.37 14.01
C ASN A 211 -2.20 25.63 15.23
N ARG A 212 -2.77 25.93 16.41
CA ARG A 212 -2.01 26.27 17.62
C ARG A 212 -2.52 25.48 18.82
N THR A 213 -1.62 24.76 19.45
CA THR A 213 -1.83 24.15 20.75
C THR A 213 -0.68 24.55 21.65
N HIS A 214 -0.97 24.95 22.87
CA HIS A 214 0.01 25.29 23.89
C HIS A 214 0.04 24.22 24.98
N LEU A 215 1.12 24.17 25.76
CA LEU A 215 1.23 23.22 26.87
C LEU A 215 0.13 23.43 27.92
N GLU A 216 -0.24 24.69 28.17
CA GLU A 216 -1.34 25.04 29.09
C GLU A 216 -2.69 24.45 28.68
N ASP A 217 -2.92 24.21 27.37
CA ASP A 217 -4.16 23.61 26.89
C ASP A 217 -4.26 22.14 27.34
N TYR A 218 -3.13 21.42 27.37
CA TYR A 218 -3.05 20.08 27.93
C TYR A 218 -3.26 20.11 29.45
N GLU A 219 -2.53 20.99 30.16
CA GLU A 219 -2.59 21.07 31.63
C GLU A 219 -4.02 21.37 32.14
N LYS A 220 -4.72 22.33 31.52
CA LYS A 220 -6.10 22.69 31.88
C LYS A 220 -7.12 21.57 31.67
N ALA A 221 -6.82 20.61 30.80
CA ALA A 221 -7.71 19.49 30.51
C ALA A 221 -7.54 18.30 31.47
N ILE A 222 -6.43 18.24 32.21
CA ILE A 222 -6.14 17.16 33.15
C ILE A 222 -7.14 17.18 34.32
N ASN A 223 -7.72 16.02 34.62
CA ASN A 223 -8.61 15.78 35.74
C ASN A 223 -8.51 14.31 36.21
N GLU A 224 -9.32 13.91 37.19
CA GLU A 224 -9.32 12.56 37.76
C GLU A 224 -9.66 11.44 36.74
N ASN A 225 -10.35 11.78 35.65
CA ASN A 225 -10.71 10.83 34.60
C ASN A 225 -9.62 10.71 33.52
N THR A 226 -8.61 11.59 33.51
CA THR A 226 -7.53 11.54 32.52
C THR A 226 -6.66 10.29 32.68
N ALA A 227 -6.51 9.54 31.60
CA ALA A 227 -5.76 8.28 31.56
C ALA A 227 -4.49 8.34 30.72
N LEU A 228 -4.46 9.15 29.66
CA LEU A 228 -3.29 9.31 28.78
C LEU A 228 -3.17 10.75 28.31
N LEU A 229 -1.93 11.22 28.16
CA LEU A 229 -1.58 12.30 27.25
C LEU A 229 -1.19 11.67 25.92
N PHE A 230 -1.92 12.00 24.85
CA PHE A 230 -1.73 11.39 23.54
C PHE A 230 -1.26 12.43 22.53
N LYS A 231 -0.21 12.08 21.79
CA LYS A 231 0.34 12.89 20.71
C LYS A 231 0.28 12.11 19.40
N VAL A 232 -0.13 12.74 18.31
CA VAL A 232 -0.10 12.14 16.97
C VAL A 232 0.79 12.96 16.04
N HIS A 233 1.74 12.29 15.40
CA HIS A 233 2.59 12.94 14.39
C HIS A 233 1.79 13.17 13.09
N PRO A 234 1.73 14.42 12.58
CA PRO A 234 1.03 14.74 11.32
C PRO A 234 1.82 14.22 10.10
N SER A 235 1.81 12.90 9.92
CA SER A 235 2.65 12.22 8.94
C SER A 235 2.20 12.40 7.48
N ASN A 236 0.93 12.74 7.24
CA ASN A 236 0.33 12.80 5.89
C ASN A 236 -0.16 14.18 5.44
N TYR A 237 0.01 15.22 6.27
CA TYR A 237 -0.25 16.60 5.90
C TYR A 237 0.63 17.57 6.71
N GLN A 238 0.72 18.82 6.30
CA GLN A 238 1.43 19.85 7.06
C GLN A 238 0.59 21.13 7.11
N ILE A 239 0.52 21.76 8.28
CA ILE A 239 -0.08 23.09 8.44
C ILE A 239 1.04 24.11 8.26
N VAL A 240 0.86 25.06 7.34
CA VAL A 240 1.80 26.14 7.04
C VAL A 240 1.19 27.48 7.45
N GLY A 241 1.98 28.35 8.09
CA GLY A 241 1.54 29.66 8.58
C GLY A 241 1.80 29.82 10.08
N PHE A 242 0.88 30.47 10.79
CA PHE A 242 0.93 30.60 12.25
C PHE A 242 0.58 29.27 12.92
N THR A 243 1.61 28.46 13.18
CA THR A 243 1.47 27.15 13.82
C THR A 243 2.26 27.06 15.11
N GLU A 244 1.74 26.31 16.06
CA GLU A 244 2.38 26.10 17.37
C GLU A 244 1.96 24.75 17.92
N MET A 245 2.91 23.98 18.43
CA MET A 245 2.68 22.68 19.03
C MET A 245 3.71 22.47 20.13
N PRO A 246 3.33 21.96 21.32
CA PRO A 246 4.29 21.66 22.36
C PRO A 246 5.26 20.58 21.89
N ALA A 247 6.53 20.74 22.24
CA ALA A 247 7.53 19.71 22.03
C ALA A 247 7.19 18.47 22.89
N ILE A 248 7.59 17.29 22.41
CA ILE A 248 7.23 16.03 23.10
C ILE A 248 7.76 15.98 24.53
N HIS A 249 8.96 16.52 24.79
CA HIS A 249 9.56 16.51 26.13
C HIS A 249 8.76 17.35 27.14
N GLU A 250 8.12 18.43 26.70
CA GLU A 250 7.25 19.26 27.53
C GLU A 250 5.99 18.49 27.95
N ILE A 251 5.40 17.73 27.01
CA ILE A 251 4.23 16.87 27.29
C ILE A 251 4.63 15.73 28.24
N VAL A 252 5.81 15.13 28.06
CA VAL A 252 6.35 14.10 28.95
C VAL A 252 6.58 14.64 30.37
N GLU A 253 7.13 15.85 30.50
CA GLU A 253 7.33 16.49 31.80
C GLU A 253 5.99 16.77 32.51
N LEU A 254 5.00 17.26 31.77
CA LEU A 254 3.63 17.43 32.27
C LEU A 254 3.03 16.08 32.71
N GLY A 255 3.19 15.02 31.91
CA GLY A 255 2.74 13.67 32.25
C GLY A 255 3.36 13.18 33.56
N ARG A 256 4.66 13.42 33.77
CA ARG A 256 5.34 13.07 35.03
C ARG A 256 4.84 13.88 36.22
N GLN A 257 4.55 15.18 36.05
CA GLN A 257 4.02 16.03 37.11
C GLN A 257 2.68 15.53 37.65
N TYR A 258 1.83 14.98 36.77
CA TYR A 258 0.48 14.52 37.11
C TYR A 258 0.35 12.99 37.23
N ASP A 259 1.45 12.23 37.10
CA ASP A 259 1.47 10.76 37.07
C ASP A 259 0.55 10.17 35.97
N ILE A 260 0.57 10.78 34.78
CA ILE A 260 -0.21 10.37 33.61
C ILE A 260 0.76 9.92 32.49
N PRO A 261 0.60 8.70 31.96
CA PRO A 261 1.45 8.21 30.88
C PRO A 261 1.26 9.01 29.58
N THR A 262 2.38 9.24 28.89
CA THR A 262 2.44 9.88 27.57
C THR A 262 2.63 8.83 26.49
N VAL A 263 1.77 8.86 25.48
CA VAL A 263 1.83 7.96 24.32
C VAL A 263 1.93 8.79 23.04
N GLU A 264 2.83 8.42 22.14
CA GLU A 264 2.99 9.06 20.85
C GLU A 264 2.73 8.08 19.71
N ASP A 265 1.74 8.38 18.87
CA ASP A 265 1.60 7.76 17.56
C ASP A 265 2.47 8.49 16.54
N LEU A 266 3.66 7.92 16.30
CA LEU A 266 4.62 8.45 15.32
C LEU A 266 4.17 8.14 13.89
N GLY A 267 3.45 7.02 13.70
CA GLY A 267 2.90 6.60 12.42
C GLY A 267 3.93 6.12 11.39
N SER A 268 4.91 6.96 11.03
CA SER A 268 5.87 6.75 9.94
C SER A 268 6.93 5.69 10.23
N GLY A 269 7.39 5.61 11.48
CA GLY A 269 8.29 4.56 11.95
C GLY A 269 9.73 4.68 11.47
N SER A 270 10.29 5.89 11.42
CA SER A 270 11.71 6.05 11.13
C SER A 270 12.58 5.49 12.27
N LEU A 271 13.43 4.51 11.96
CA LEU A 271 14.37 3.92 12.91
C LEU A 271 15.77 4.56 12.86
N ILE A 272 16.00 5.43 11.88
CA ILE A 272 17.28 6.10 11.61
C ILE A 272 17.06 7.58 11.37
N ASP A 273 18.11 8.38 11.53
CA ASP A 273 18.12 9.77 11.10
C ASP A 273 18.27 9.85 9.58
N LEU A 274 17.19 10.26 8.91
CA LEU A 274 17.16 10.38 7.45
C LEU A 274 18.05 11.54 6.94
N THR A 275 18.39 12.51 7.79
CA THR A 275 19.24 13.63 7.38
C THR A 275 20.68 13.20 7.09
N GLU A 276 21.14 12.10 7.67
CA GLU A 276 22.43 11.46 7.33
C GLU A 276 22.49 11.02 5.85
N TYR A 277 21.32 10.78 5.24
CA TYR A 277 21.16 10.43 3.84
C TYR A 277 20.78 11.64 2.96
N SER A 278 20.91 12.86 3.47
CA SER A 278 20.44 14.10 2.81
C SER A 278 18.94 14.08 2.49
N LEU A 279 18.15 13.33 3.27
CA LEU A 279 16.70 13.27 3.16
C LEU A 279 16.05 14.22 4.18
N PRO A 280 14.78 14.60 3.96
CA PRO A 280 14.04 15.44 4.88
C PRO A 280 13.97 14.84 6.30
N ASN A 281 14.07 15.70 7.31
CA ASN A 281 14.01 15.29 8.71
C ASN A 281 12.65 14.68 9.04
N GLU A 282 12.67 13.54 9.74
CA GLU A 282 11.50 12.85 10.27
C GLU A 282 11.80 12.41 11.71
N PRO A 283 10.83 12.49 12.63
CA PRO A 283 10.99 11.94 13.97
C PRO A 283 11.54 10.50 14.00
N VAL A 284 12.64 10.30 14.72
CA VAL A 284 13.22 8.98 14.96
C VAL A 284 12.60 8.36 16.20
N VAL A 285 12.25 7.06 16.13
CA VAL A 285 11.62 6.33 17.24
C VAL A 285 12.47 6.37 18.53
N ARG A 286 13.79 6.20 18.39
CA ARG A 286 14.73 6.24 19.53
C ARG A 286 14.65 7.57 20.28
N ASP A 287 14.67 8.69 19.58
CA ASP A 287 14.63 10.02 20.19
C ASP A 287 13.38 10.22 21.05
N ARG A 288 12.26 9.60 20.68
CA ARG A 288 11.01 9.65 21.46
C ARG A 288 11.09 8.83 22.73
N ILE A 289 11.69 7.65 22.66
CA ILE A 289 11.98 6.83 23.84
C ILE A 289 12.95 7.56 24.78
N ASP A 290 14.02 8.15 24.25
CA ASP A 290 15.03 8.88 25.01
C ASP A 290 14.46 10.17 25.62
N ALA A 291 13.51 10.84 24.94
CA ALA A 291 12.74 11.94 25.50
C ALA A 291 11.80 11.53 26.67
N GLY A 292 11.60 10.23 26.88
CA GLY A 292 10.87 9.67 28.01
C GLY A 292 9.40 9.38 27.74
N VAL A 293 8.98 9.28 26.47
CA VAL A 293 7.64 8.82 26.09
C VAL A 293 7.42 7.39 26.58
N ASP A 294 6.27 7.10 27.18
CA ASP A 294 5.99 5.80 27.79
C ASP A 294 5.75 4.70 26.76
N LEU A 295 5.06 5.03 25.66
CA LEU A 295 4.83 4.17 24.50
C LEU A 295 4.90 4.96 23.19
N VAL A 296 5.61 4.41 22.20
CA VAL A 296 5.68 4.93 20.83
C VAL A 296 5.10 3.90 19.87
N LEU A 297 4.21 4.35 18.97
CA LEU A 297 3.48 3.51 18.02
C LEU A 297 3.87 3.89 16.59
N PHE A 298 4.09 2.91 15.73
CA PHE A 298 4.41 3.18 14.32
C PHE A 298 4.13 2.00 13.37
N SER A 299 4.09 2.31 12.07
CA SER A 299 3.86 1.34 10.99
C SER A 299 5.17 0.64 10.57
N GLY A 300 5.09 -0.65 10.27
CA GLY A 300 6.22 -1.42 9.74
C GLY A 300 6.46 -1.26 8.22
N ASP A 301 5.45 -0.83 7.46
CA ASP A 301 5.48 -0.78 5.99
C ASP A 301 5.58 0.64 5.40
N LYS A 302 5.90 1.63 6.24
CA LYS A 302 6.18 3.02 5.83
C LYS A 302 7.68 3.26 5.72
N LEU A 303 8.28 4.08 6.60
CA LEU A 303 9.70 4.40 6.54
C LEU A 303 10.59 3.27 7.06
N LEU A 304 10.06 2.40 7.94
CA LEU A 304 10.76 1.18 8.34
C LEU A 304 11.03 0.27 7.15
N GLY A 305 10.14 0.25 6.15
CA GLY A 305 10.39 -0.45 4.90
C GLY A 305 10.17 -1.97 4.94
N GLY A 306 9.48 -2.46 5.97
CA GLY A 306 9.18 -3.86 6.18
C GLY A 306 7.76 -4.23 5.72
N PRO A 307 7.23 -5.36 6.23
CA PRO A 307 5.85 -5.76 5.98
C PRO A 307 4.86 -4.91 6.80
N GLN A 308 3.58 -4.98 6.44
CA GLN A 308 2.54 -4.34 7.25
C GLN A 308 2.57 -4.89 8.69
N ALA A 309 2.75 -3.99 9.63
CA ALA A 309 2.74 -4.25 11.07
C ALA A 309 2.45 -2.96 11.83
N GLY A 310 1.89 -3.08 13.02
CA GLY A 310 1.84 -2.02 14.03
C GLY A 310 2.82 -2.38 15.13
N ILE A 311 3.80 -1.53 15.36
CA ILE A 311 4.88 -1.78 16.30
C ILE A 311 4.66 -0.86 17.50
N ILE A 312 4.69 -1.45 18.69
CA ILE A 312 4.53 -0.76 19.97
C ILE A 312 5.81 -0.98 20.75
N VAL A 313 6.53 0.10 21.04
CA VAL A 313 7.76 0.07 21.85
C VAL A 313 7.61 0.98 23.06
N GLY A 314 8.19 0.61 24.20
CA GLY A 314 8.18 1.49 25.38
C GLY A 314 8.45 0.76 26.68
N LYS A 315 7.75 1.17 27.75
CA LYS A 315 7.93 0.63 29.12
C LYS A 315 7.46 -0.82 29.25
N ASP A 316 8.25 -1.64 29.95
CA ASP A 316 7.99 -3.08 30.11
C ASP A 316 6.64 -3.38 30.77
N GLU A 317 6.30 -2.69 31.86
CA GLU A 317 5.03 -2.86 32.56
C GLU A 317 3.80 -2.53 31.70
N MET A 318 3.92 -1.55 30.80
CA MET A 318 2.84 -1.22 29.86
C MET A 318 2.71 -2.28 28.76
N ILE A 319 3.82 -2.72 28.17
CA ILE A 319 3.79 -3.80 27.16
C ILE A 319 3.22 -5.10 27.76
N LYS A 320 3.57 -5.45 29.01
CA LYS A 320 2.98 -6.59 29.73
C LYS A 320 1.44 -6.47 29.86
N ARG A 321 0.92 -5.28 30.13
CA ARG A 321 -0.54 -5.04 30.19
C ARG A 321 -1.18 -5.18 28.81
N ILE A 322 -0.57 -4.64 27.76
CA ILE A 322 -1.04 -4.79 26.37
C ILE A 322 -1.12 -6.28 25.98
N ARG A 323 -0.08 -7.06 26.27
CA ARG A 323 -0.04 -8.50 25.96
C ARG A 323 -1.14 -9.29 26.67
N LYS A 324 -1.60 -8.84 27.85
CA LYS A 324 -2.70 -9.44 28.61
C LYS A 324 -4.08 -9.03 28.10
N ASN A 325 -4.20 -7.97 27.30
CA ASN A 325 -5.48 -7.55 26.74
C ASN A 325 -6.01 -8.64 25.77
N PRO A 326 -7.23 -9.18 25.97
CA PRO A 326 -7.79 -10.21 25.10
C PRO A 326 -7.87 -9.83 23.61
N VAL A 327 -8.04 -8.53 23.31
CA VAL A 327 -8.06 -7.99 21.94
C VAL A 327 -6.74 -8.26 21.21
N MET A 328 -5.62 -8.33 21.93
CA MET A 328 -4.31 -8.67 21.36
C MET A 328 -4.37 -9.96 20.54
N ARG A 329 -5.18 -10.95 20.96
CA ARG A 329 -5.32 -12.21 20.23
C ARG A 329 -5.96 -12.04 18.84
N ALA A 330 -6.85 -11.07 18.69
CA ALA A 330 -7.50 -10.75 17.41
C ALA A 330 -6.59 -9.93 16.49
N LEU A 331 -5.75 -9.06 17.07
CA LEU A 331 -4.86 -8.16 16.33
C LEU A 331 -3.47 -8.74 16.09
N ARG A 332 -3.23 -9.98 16.52
CA ARG A 332 -1.93 -10.66 16.48
C ARG A 332 -1.46 -10.93 15.04
N VAL A 333 -0.22 -10.55 14.72
CA VAL A 333 0.41 -10.81 13.40
C VAL A 333 0.70 -12.28 13.13
N GLY A 334 0.66 -12.71 11.87
CA GLY A 334 1.01 -14.09 11.46
C GLY A 334 2.52 -14.35 11.31
N LYS A 335 2.90 -15.61 11.02
CA LYS A 335 4.31 -16.02 10.87
C LYS A 335 5.04 -15.30 9.73
N LEU A 336 4.34 -15.02 8.63
CA LEU A 336 4.94 -14.40 7.44
C LEU A 336 5.38 -12.95 7.73
N THR A 337 4.50 -12.18 8.40
CA THR A 337 4.82 -10.82 8.84
C THR A 337 5.99 -10.82 9.82
N ILE A 338 6.00 -11.70 10.82
CA ILE A 338 7.11 -11.77 11.79
C ILE A 338 8.44 -12.12 11.10
N ALA A 339 8.44 -13.09 10.18
CA ALA A 339 9.66 -13.48 9.47
C ALA A 339 10.24 -12.35 8.61
N ALA A 340 9.39 -11.67 7.84
CA ALA A 340 9.82 -10.52 7.04
C ALA A 340 10.24 -9.33 7.92
N LEU A 341 9.54 -9.09 9.03
CA LEU A 341 9.88 -8.01 9.96
C LEU A 341 11.21 -8.28 10.67
N GLU A 342 11.45 -9.50 11.16
CA GLU A 342 12.72 -9.87 11.79
C GLU A 342 13.90 -9.63 10.83
N ALA A 343 13.80 -10.11 9.59
CA ALA A 343 14.83 -9.91 8.58
C ALA A 343 15.06 -8.42 8.28
N THR A 344 13.98 -7.64 8.20
CA THR A 344 14.07 -6.18 8.00
C THR A 344 14.78 -5.50 9.17
N LEU A 345 14.42 -5.82 10.42
CA LEU A 345 15.07 -5.26 11.61
C LEU A 345 16.55 -5.64 11.69
N ARG A 346 16.92 -6.85 11.25
CA ARG A 346 18.33 -7.27 11.16
C ARG A 346 19.15 -6.46 10.16
N LEU A 347 18.54 -5.95 9.08
CA LEU A 347 19.21 -5.02 8.17
C LEU A 347 19.55 -3.70 8.88
N TYR A 348 18.65 -3.18 9.71
CA TYR A 348 18.95 -1.97 10.49
C TYR A 348 20.04 -2.20 11.53
N LEU A 349 20.13 -3.39 12.13
CA LEU A 349 21.21 -3.71 13.06
C LEU A 349 22.58 -3.87 12.41
N ASN A 350 22.59 -4.29 11.14
CA ASN A 350 23.79 -4.38 10.31
C ASN A 350 23.65 -3.41 9.14
N ASP A 351 23.75 -2.13 9.48
CA ASP A 351 23.49 -0.98 8.61
C ASP A 351 24.49 -0.82 7.45
N LEU A 352 25.47 -1.72 7.32
CA LEU A 352 26.40 -1.72 6.21
C LEU A 352 25.66 -1.83 4.87
N SER A 353 25.66 -0.72 4.13
CA SER A 353 24.93 -0.53 2.86
C SER A 353 23.41 -0.71 3.00
N LEU A 354 22.82 -0.23 4.10
CA LEU A 354 21.37 -0.25 4.32
C LEU A 354 20.60 0.41 3.16
N ASP A 355 21.12 1.53 2.65
CA ASP A 355 20.62 2.23 1.46
C ASP A 355 20.57 1.37 0.20
N LYS A 356 21.40 0.33 0.09
CA LYS A 356 21.38 -0.57 -1.08
C LYS A 356 20.48 -1.77 -0.89
N LYS A 357 20.36 -2.26 0.36
CA LYS A 357 19.59 -3.47 0.68
C LYS A 357 18.11 -3.18 0.91
N LEU A 358 17.81 -2.03 1.50
CA LEU A 358 16.45 -1.66 1.87
C LEU A 358 15.79 -0.88 0.71
N PRO A 359 14.80 -1.46 -0.02
CA PRO A 359 14.42 -0.93 -1.33
C PRO A 359 13.90 0.51 -1.35
N MET A 360 13.15 0.94 -0.33
CA MET A 360 12.63 2.30 -0.28
C MET A 360 13.74 3.31 0.00
N LEU A 361 14.69 2.98 0.89
CA LEU A 361 15.86 3.83 1.15
C LEU A 361 16.76 3.90 -0.09
N HIS A 362 16.91 2.79 -0.82
CA HIS A 362 17.57 2.78 -2.13
C HIS A 362 16.92 3.81 -3.04
N TRP A 363 15.61 3.72 -3.27
CA TRP A 363 14.92 4.65 -4.14
C TRP A 363 15.04 6.11 -3.65
N TYR A 364 14.92 6.37 -2.34
CA TYR A 364 15.06 7.71 -1.78
C TYR A 364 16.43 8.35 -2.07
N THR A 365 17.50 7.56 -1.99
CA THR A 365 18.88 8.05 -1.99
C THR A 365 19.56 8.01 -3.35
N ARG A 366 18.87 7.57 -4.42
CA ARG A 366 19.47 7.50 -5.76
C ARG A 366 20.03 8.85 -6.22
N PRO A 367 21.32 8.90 -6.62
CA PRO A 367 21.92 10.10 -7.18
C PRO A 367 21.24 10.54 -8.49
N LEU A 368 21.17 11.85 -8.72
CA LEU A 368 20.62 12.41 -9.96
C LEU A 368 21.37 11.94 -11.21
N ASP A 369 22.69 11.75 -11.13
CA ASP A 369 23.51 11.27 -12.25
C ASP A 369 23.10 9.86 -12.68
N GLU A 370 22.74 9.00 -11.73
CA GLU A 370 22.22 7.66 -12.03
C GLU A 370 20.86 7.74 -12.73
N LEU A 371 19.96 8.61 -12.24
CA LEU A 371 18.67 8.86 -12.91
C LEU A 371 18.85 9.41 -14.32
N GLN A 372 19.85 10.25 -14.55
CA GLN A 372 20.14 10.79 -15.87
C GLN A 372 20.62 9.68 -16.82
N GLN A 373 21.45 8.75 -16.36
CA GLN A 373 21.90 7.61 -17.16
C GLN A 373 20.74 6.70 -17.55
N VAL A 374 19.91 6.29 -16.58
CA VAL A 374 18.69 5.49 -16.80
C VAL A 374 17.71 6.23 -17.72
N GLY A 375 17.52 7.53 -17.49
CA GLY A 375 16.68 8.39 -18.31
C GLY A 375 17.14 8.45 -19.76
N ASN A 376 18.43 8.64 -20.02
CA ASN A 376 18.99 8.67 -21.37
C ASN A 376 18.85 7.32 -22.10
N GLN A 377 18.93 6.21 -21.36
CA GLN A 377 18.69 4.87 -21.91
C GLN A 377 17.21 4.69 -22.28
N LEU A 378 16.29 5.05 -21.39
CA LEU A 378 14.86 4.94 -21.64
C LEU A 378 14.39 5.88 -22.77
N LEU A 379 14.88 7.13 -22.77
CA LEU A 379 14.60 8.14 -23.79
C LEU A 379 14.88 7.58 -25.19
N ARG A 380 16.11 7.13 -25.46
CA ARG A 380 16.51 6.58 -26.76
C ARG A 380 15.62 5.43 -27.23
N ARG A 381 15.25 4.53 -26.31
CA ARG A 381 14.39 3.37 -26.64
C ARG A 381 12.97 3.79 -26.95
N LEU A 382 12.42 4.76 -26.22
CA LEU A 382 11.07 5.25 -26.44
C LEU A 382 10.98 6.11 -27.71
N GLU A 383 11.99 6.92 -28.00
CA GLU A 383 12.11 7.66 -29.28
C GLU A 383 12.08 6.69 -30.48
N GLU A 384 12.81 5.58 -30.41
CA GLU A 384 12.80 4.55 -31.46
C GLU A 384 11.42 3.87 -31.61
N ILE A 385 10.72 3.63 -30.50
CA ILE A 385 9.42 2.96 -30.48
C ILE A 385 8.31 3.87 -31.03
N PHE A 386 8.24 5.11 -30.55
CA PHE A 386 7.15 6.03 -30.86
C PHE A 386 7.40 6.89 -32.11
N LYS A 387 8.67 7.06 -32.52
CA LYS A 387 9.06 7.87 -33.68
C LYS A 387 8.42 9.27 -33.61
N GLU A 388 7.64 9.65 -34.62
CA GLU A 388 6.98 10.95 -34.73
C GLU A 388 5.57 10.98 -34.12
N GLU A 389 5.03 9.85 -33.65
CA GLU A 389 3.65 9.76 -33.13
C GLU A 389 3.50 10.35 -31.72
N ILE A 390 4.53 10.15 -30.89
CA ILE A 390 4.59 10.64 -29.51
C ILE A 390 5.98 11.24 -29.30
N GLN A 391 6.02 12.53 -29.00
CA GLN A 391 7.22 13.23 -28.59
C GLN A 391 7.66 12.74 -27.21
N VAL A 392 8.93 12.37 -27.12
CA VAL A 392 9.58 11.91 -25.89
C VAL A 392 10.63 12.93 -25.48
N SER A 393 10.64 13.33 -24.21
CA SER A 393 11.66 14.23 -23.66
C SER A 393 11.98 13.86 -22.21
N ILE A 394 13.06 14.40 -21.66
CA ILE A 394 13.44 14.23 -20.26
C ILE A 394 13.40 15.60 -19.56
N GLU A 395 12.72 15.66 -18.42
CA GLU A 395 12.52 16.90 -17.68
C GLU A 395 12.83 16.70 -16.18
N LYS A 396 13.13 17.81 -15.50
CA LYS A 396 13.26 17.81 -14.04
C LYS A 396 11.91 17.48 -13.40
N SER A 397 11.95 16.63 -12.38
CA SER A 397 10.79 16.19 -11.63
C SER A 397 11.01 16.35 -10.13
N LEU A 398 9.92 16.32 -9.38
CA LEU A 398 9.93 16.17 -7.93
C LEU A 398 9.22 14.85 -7.62
N ALA A 399 9.96 13.93 -7.00
CA ALA A 399 9.45 12.68 -6.48
C ALA A 399 9.00 12.87 -5.03
N GLN A 400 8.08 12.03 -4.58
CA GLN A 400 7.52 12.03 -3.24
C GLN A 400 7.90 10.75 -2.50
N ILE A 401 8.12 10.87 -1.20
CA ILE A 401 8.37 9.73 -0.32
C ILE A 401 7.13 8.82 -0.26
N GLY A 402 5.95 9.39 -0.01
CA GLY A 402 4.66 8.69 -0.04
C GLY A 402 4.18 8.17 1.31
N SER A 403 3.17 7.29 1.29
CA SER A 403 2.56 6.55 2.43
C SER A 403 2.00 7.38 3.58
N GLY A 404 1.77 8.67 3.35
CA GLY A 404 1.47 9.58 4.44
C GLY A 404 2.60 9.57 5.45
N SER A 405 3.84 9.66 4.95
CA SER A 405 5.06 10.04 5.66
C SER A 405 5.68 11.19 4.85
N LEU A 406 6.08 12.28 5.52
CA LEU A 406 6.72 13.44 4.89
C LEU A 406 5.94 14.06 3.70
N PRO A 407 4.77 14.67 3.94
CA PRO A 407 3.79 15.01 2.90
C PRO A 407 4.20 16.16 1.98
N VAL A 408 5.07 17.06 2.46
CA VAL A 408 5.55 18.24 1.69
C VAL A 408 6.95 17.99 1.13
N ALA A 409 7.59 16.89 1.53
CA ALA A 409 8.98 16.67 1.25
C ALA A 409 9.18 16.07 -0.14
N ASN A 410 9.80 16.85 -1.02
CA ASN A 410 10.06 16.49 -2.41
C ASN A 410 11.53 16.12 -2.58
N LEU A 411 11.77 15.01 -3.28
CA LEU A 411 13.11 14.57 -3.69
C LEU A 411 13.36 15.03 -5.13
N PRO A 412 14.47 15.75 -5.41
CA PRO A 412 14.82 16.14 -6.78
C PRO A 412 14.90 14.90 -7.66
N SER A 413 14.16 14.82 -8.77
CA SER A 413 14.10 13.65 -9.66
C SER A 413 14.19 14.06 -11.13
N LEU A 414 14.12 13.08 -12.03
CA LEU A 414 13.97 13.26 -13.46
C LEU A 414 12.78 12.43 -13.95
N ALA A 415 12.10 12.87 -15.00
CA ALA A 415 11.00 12.13 -15.59
C ALA A 415 11.07 12.14 -17.12
N ILE A 416 10.65 11.04 -17.73
CA ILE A 416 10.35 11.02 -19.17
C ILE A 416 8.94 11.55 -19.39
N ILE A 417 8.80 12.48 -20.32
CA ILE A 417 7.55 13.12 -20.70
C ILE A 417 7.13 12.60 -22.06
N LEU A 418 5.91 12.07 -22.13
CA LEU A 418 5.27 11.66 -23.36
C LEU A 418 4.17 12.64 -23.72
N LYS A 419 4.28 13.24 -24.90
CA LYS A 419 3.28 14.16 -25.45
C LYS A 419 2.89 13.74 -26.86
N SER A 420 1.61 13.74 -27.16
CA SER A 420 1.10 13.47 -28.51
C SER A 420 0.09 14.54 -28.90
N GLU A 421 0.13 14.97 -30.16
CA GLU A 421 -0.91 15.84 -30.73
C GLU A 421 -2.18 15.04 -31.09
N ARG A 422 -2.09 13.70 -31.11
CA ARG A 422 -3.17 12.80 -31.55
C ARG A 422 -3.87 12.11 -30.39
N LEU A 423 -3.14 11.77 -29.32
CA LEU A 423 -3.65 11.11 -28.13
C LEU A 423 -3.58 12.05 -26.93
N SER A 424 -4.67 12.16 -26.17
CA SER A 424 -4.63 12.86 -24.89
C SER A 424 -3.72 12.13 -23.89
N ALA A 425 -3.17 12.86 -22.92
CA ALA A 425 -2.35 12.25 -21.87
C ALA A 425 -3.12 11.18 -21.07
N ASP A 426 -4.42 11.37 -20.84
CA ASP A 426 -5.29 10.37 -20.20
C ASP A 426 -5.42 9.09 -21.03
N SER A 427 -5.51 9.21 -22.36
CA SER A 427 -5.54 8.05 -23.26
C SER A 427 -4.21 7.31 -23.24
N ILE A 428 -3.08 8.02 -23.28
CA ILE A 428 -1.76 7.40 -23.12
C ILE A 428 -1.67 6.67 -21.79
N ALA A 429 -2.06 7.32 -20.69
CA ALA A 429 -2.07 6.73 -19.36
C ALA A 429 -2.94 5.48 -19.30
N GLU A 430 -4.16 5.52 -19.83
CA GLU A 430 -5.07 4.37 -19.91
C GLU A 430 -4.45 3.20 -20.70
N ARG A 431 -3.84 3.49 -21.85
CA ARG A 431 -3.18 2.47 -22.67
C ARG A 431 -2.00 1.82 -21.95
N PHE A 432 -1.25 2.55 -21.13
CA PHE A 432 -0.21 2.00 -20.26
C PHE A 432 -0.78 1.20 -19.08
N ARG A 433 -1.90 1.63 -18.49
CA ARG A 433 -2.59 0.88 -17.42
C ARG A 433 -3.14 -0.46 -17.90
N ASN A 434 -3.64 -0.52 -19.15
CA ASN A 434 -4.28 -1.70 -19.74
C ASN A 434 -3.30 -2.71 -20.36
N GLN A 435 -2.00 -2.61 -20.06
CA GLN A 435 -1.01 -3.60 -20.47
C GLN A 435 -1.05 -4.83 -19.55
N PRO A 436 -0.59 -6.01 -20.00
CA PRO A 436 -0.52 -7.22 -19.15
C PRO A 436 0.21 -6.99 -17.83
N ARG A 437 1.22 -6.13 -17.86
CA ARG A 437 1.82 -5.54 -16.67
C ARG A 437 1.56 -4.03 -16.69
N SER A 438 0.62 -3.58 -15.87
CA SER A 438 0.21 -2.18 -15.83
C SER A 438 1.37 -1.26 -15.46
N VAL A 439 1.53 -0.19 -16.24
CA VAL A 439 2.48 0.90 -15.95
C VAL A 439 1.70 2.11 -15.48
N ILE A 440 1.97 2.56 -14.25
CA ILE A 440 1.24 3.66 -13.62
C ILE A 440 2.17 4.86 -13.49
N GLY A 441 1.92 5.87 -14.33
CA GLY A 441 2.55 7.19 -14.24
C GLY A 441 1.56 8.27 -13.79
N ARG A 442 1.93 9.53 -13.96
CA ARG A 442 1.06 10.68 -13.63
C ARG A 442 0.73 11.48 -14.89
N VAL A 443 -0.48 12.03 -14.95
CA VAL A 443 -0.88 12.99 -15.97
C VAL A 443 -0.72 14.39 -15.41
N LYS A 444 0.02 15.26 -16.11
CA LYS A 444 0.24 16.65 -15.70
C LYS A 444 0.56 17.49 -16.94
N ASP A 445 -0.05 18.68 -17.03
CA ASP A 445 0.12 19.63 -18.12
C ASP A 445 -0.10 18.99 -19.51
N ASP A 446 -1.17 18.18 -19.61
CA ASP A 446 -1.53 17.38 -20.80
C ASP A 446 -0.40 16.48 -21.34
N CYS A 447 0.46 16.01 -20.44
CA CYS A 447 1.50 15.04 -20.75
C CYS A 447 1.41 13.83 -19.80
N PHE A 448 1.86 12.66 -20.28
CA PHE A 448 2.07 11.49 -19.43
C PHE A 448 3.52 11.45 -18.93
N TRP A 449 3.68 11.44 -17.62
CA TRP A 449 4.98 11.50 -16.95
C TRP A 449 5.35 10.13 -16.38
N ILE A 450 6.58 9.72 -16.67
CA ILE A 450 7.23 8.52 -16.16
C ILE A 450 8.40 8.99 -15.29
N ASP A 451 8.18 9.08 -13.98
CA ASP A 451 9.25 9.46 -13.04
C ASP A 451 10.27 8.33 -12.93
N LEU A 452 11.56 8.69 -13.03
CA LEU A 452 12.67 7.73 -13.12
C LEU A 452 13.13 7.23 -11.75
N ARG A 453 12.63 7.82 -10.65
CA ARG A 453 13.03 7.49 -9.28
C ARG A 453 12.92 6.01 -8.94
N THR A 454 11.88 5.34 -9.43
CA THR A 454 11.61 3.90 -9.23
C THR A 454 11.84 3.07 -10.50
N VAL A 455 12.68 3.56 -11.42
CA VAL A 455 13.01 2.90 -12.68
C VAL A 455 14.45 2.40 -12.68
N ASN A 456 14.64 1.10 -12.88
CA ASN A 456 15.92 0.47 -13.23
C ASN A 456 15.80 -0.28 -14.57
N ASP A 457 16.82 -1.06 -14.94
CA ASP A 457 16.86 -1.85 -16.18
C ASP A 457 15.63 -2.74 -16.40
N ARG A 458 15.12 -3.36 -15.33
CA ARG A 458 13.95 -4.23 -15.38
C ARG A 458 12.68 -3.43 -15.68
N GLU A 459 12.49 -2.29 -15.02
CA GLU A 459 11.36 -1.41 -15.33
C GLU A 459 11.47 -0.79 -16.72
N ILE A 460 12.67 -0.43 -17.20
CA ILE A 460 12.89 0.02 -18.59
C ILE A 460 12.34 -1.02 -19.57
N GLN A 461 12.65 -2.31 -19.36
CA GLN A 461 12.16 -3.37 -20.23
C GLN A 461 10.62 -3.39 -20.29
N TRP A 462 9.96 -3.38 -19.13
CA TRP A 462 8.50 -3.42 -19.05
C TRP A 462 7.84 -2.18 -19.66
N ILE A 463 8.41 -1.00 -19.43
CA ILE A 463 7.92 0.25 -20.04
C ILE A 463 8.04 0.19 -21.56
N CYS A 464 9.14 -0.33 -22.10
CA CYS A 464 9.32 -0.48 -23.54
C CYS A 464 8.37 -1.52 -24.16
N GLU A 465 8.11 -2.63 -23.47
CA GLU A 465 7.13 -3.63 -23.89
C GLU A 465 5.72 -3.04 -23.97
N ALA A 466 5.33 -2.28 -22.94
CA ALA A 466 4.09 -1.51 -22.93
C ALA A 466 4.03 -0.51 -24.11
N ALA A 467 5.06 0.31 -24.29
CA ALA A 467 5.11 1.32 -25.35
C ALA A 467 4.91 0.73 -26.77
N ARG A 468 5.52 -0.42 -27.07
CA ARG A 468 5.35 -1.09 -28.38
C ARG A 468 3.91 -1.54 -28.64
N SER A 469 3.21 -1.97 -27.60
CA SER A 469 1.79 -2.37 -27.67
C SER A 469 0.90 -1.16 -27.97
N ILE A 470 1.25 0.00 -27.39
CA ILE A 470 0.54 1.27 -27.60
C ILE A 470 0.68 1.75 -29.05
N ASN A 471 1.88 1.71 -29.61
CA ASN A 471 2.12 2.13 -31.01
C ASN A 471 1.35 1.26 -32.00
N LYS A 472 1.37 -0.07 -31.83
CA LYS A 472 0.65 -1.02 -32.72
C LYS A 472 -0.86 -0.81 -32.74
N LYS A 473 -1.46 -0.37 -31.63
CA LYS A 473 -2.90 -0.09 -31.56
C LYS A 473 -3.28 1.26 -32.20
N GLY A 474 -2.34 2.20 -32.30
CA GLY A 474 -2.54 3.47 -33.02
C GLY A 474 -2.72 3.27 -34.54
N ASP A 475 -2.13 2.22 -35.10
CA ASP A 475 -2.28 1.85 -36.51
C ASP A 475 -3.65 1.23 -36.83
N THR A 476 -4.26 0.51 -35.89
CA THR A 476 -5.53 -0.24 -36.10
C THR A 476 -6.80 0.56 -35.86
N GLU A 477 -6.75 1.71 -35.17
CA GLU A 477 -7.92 2.59 -35.00
C GLU A 477 -8.14 3.55 -36.18
N ASN A 478 -7.28 3.49 -37.22
CA ASN A 478 -7.43 4.24 -38.48
C ASN A 478 -7.81 3.35 -39.69
N SER A 479 -8.29 2.13 -39.46
CA SER A 479 -8.73 1.20 -40.51
C SER A 479 -10.20 0.83 -40.36
#